data_AF-A0A1F3Y3U7-F1
#
_entry.id   AF-A0A1F3Y3U7-F1
#
_cell.length_a   1.000
_cell.length_b   1.000
_cell.length_c   1.000
_cell.angle_alpha   90.00
_cell.angle_beta   90.00
_cell.angle_gamma   90.00
#
_symmetry.space_group_name_H-M   'P 1'
#
loop_
_entity.id
_entity.type
_entity.pdbx_description
1 polymer ?
#
loop_
_entity_poly.entity_id
_entity_poly.type
_entity_poly.pdbx_seq_one_letter_code
_entity_poly.pdbx_strand_id
1 'polypeptide(L)'
;MICSRFMNLAGLFVLLVTLTATTGCGKKGILDHVVVTPTENFQNVRVSLFFKSDVQLLLEGKVGVGEYGHVYMYPWTAGRPFEMGFELKSSVFHEPGYVNLKPTMYLPNGAPIGLPYAVVEVRGEQPVTPTFDLYGYVDVEHLSWLGMAGVFEISEGSDIPAGLTLTQVFLRDEAGVPTLFASVLGPAFNTDGSVKQRAGLALFANVKALALKTRAGEPNVLKPEKKIYVTGPIATDTPSKKADMVRLQREIIAEANRSAGR
;
A
#
# COMPACT_ATOMS: atom_id res chain seq x y z
N MET A 1 14.92 -12.97 -74.60
CA MET A 1 14.94 -14.44 -74.44
C MET A 1 14.83 -14.75 -72.96
N ILE A 2 13.81 -15.53 -72.64
CA ILE A 2 13.41 -15.94 -71.30
C ILE A 2 14.36 -17.05 -70.84
N CYS A 3 14.92 -16.95 -69.64
CA CYS A 3 15.30 -18.15 -68.89
C CYS A 3 14.86 -17.94 -67.44
N SER A 4 13.80 -18.67 -67.10
CA SER A 4 13.22 -18.79 -65.76
C SER A 4 13.59 -20.17 -65.22
N ARG A 5 13.53 -20.30 -63.89
CA ARG A 5 13.54 -21.51 -63.05
C ARG A 5 14.92 -21.89 -62.47
N PHE A 6 15.07 -22.24 -61.19
CA PHE A 6 14.14 -22.52 -60.09
C PHE A 6 14.86 -22.41 -58.73
N MET A 7 14.05 -22.18 -57.69
CA MET A 7 14.30 -22.29 -56.24
C MET A 7 15.44 -23.22 -55.78
N ASN A 8 16.19 -22.76 -54.76
CA ASN A 8 16.16 -23.47 -53.48
C ASN A 8 16.47 -22.58 -52.27
N LEU A 9 15.67 -22.81 -51.23
CA LEU A 9 15.70 -22.22 -49.89
C LEU A 9 17.06 -22.40 -49.20
N ALA A 10 17.46 -21.42 -48.40
CA ALA A 10 17.81 -21.55 -46.98
C ALA A 10 18.74 -20.40 -46.57
N GLY A 11 18.39 -19.67 -45.50
CA GLY A 11 19.32 -18.70 -44.93
C GLY A 11 18.67 -17.58 -44.14
N LEU A 12 17.78 -17.97 -43.22
CA LEU A 12 17.22 -17.12 -42.18
C LEU A 12 18.35 -16.61 -41.27
N PHE A 13 18.74 -15.34 -41.36
CA PHE A 13 19.42 -14.63 -40.28
C PHE A 13 19.02 -13.16 -40.30
N VAL A 14 17.76 -12.91 -39.91
CA VAL A 14 17.37 -11.58 -39.46
C VAL A 14 18.05 -11.38 -38.12
N LEU A 15 19.22 -10.73 -38.15
CA LEU A 15 19.87 -10.21 -36.96
C LEU A 15 19.00 -9.06 -36.44
N LEU A 16 17.93 -9.42 -35.72
CA LEU A 16 17.15 -8.48 -34.94
C LEU A 16 18.06 -8.06 -33.80
N VAL A 17 18.83 -6.99 -34.03
CA VAL A 17 19.47 -6.24 -32.95
C VAL A 17 18.31 -5.62 -32.18
N THR A 18 17.75 -6.39 -31.25
CA THR A 18 17.11 -5.88 -30.06
C THR A 18 18.16 -5.06 -29.35
N LEU A 19 18.29 -3.79 -29.76
CA LEU A 19 18.70 -2.73 -28.87
C LEU A 19 17.67 -2.73 -27.75
N THR A 20 17.92 -3.62 -26.78
CA THR A 20 17.50 -3.47 -25.41
C THR A 20 18.07 -2.13 -24.98
N ALA A 21 17.30 -1.08 -25.23
CA ALA A 21 17.32 0.11 -24.42
C ALA A 21 16.93 -0.36 -23.01
N THR A 22 17.88 -0.97 -22.30
CA THR A 22 17.91 -0.95 -20.84
C THR A 22 18.22 0.49 -20.46
N THR A 23 17.27 1.38 -20.72
CA THR A 23 17.16 2.62 -19.97
C THR A 23 17.09 2.18 -18.53
N GLY A 24 18.18 2.42 -17.79
CA GLY A 24 18.27 2.19 -16.36
C GLY A 24 17.20 2.99 -15.65
N CYS A 25 15.98 2.47 -15.66
CA CYS A 25 14.84 3.02 -14.96
C CYS A 25 15.01 2.54 -13.51
N GLY A 26 15.80 3.28 -12.73
CA GLY A 26 16.18 2.89 -11.37
C GLY A 26 14.98 2.40 -10.60
N LYS A 27 15.01 1.11 -10.20
CA LYS A 27 13.89 0.38 -9.59
C LYS A 27 13.18 1.30 -8.58
N LYS A 28 12.02 1.83 -8.97
CA LYS A 28 11.12 2.56 -8.07
C LYS A 28 10.65 1.57 -6.98
N GLY A 29 10.15 2.03 -5.83
CA GLY A 29 9.68 1.16 -4.73
C GLY A 29 8.70 0.05 -5.15
N ILE A 30 8.26 -0.76 -4.20
CA ILE A 30 7.34 -1.88 -4.47
C ILE A 30 5.91 -1.43 -4.85
N LEU A 31 5.55 -0.20 -4.50
CA LEU A 31 4.26 0.41 -4.81
C LEU A 31 4.23 0.92 -6.26
N ASP A 32 3.16 0.63 -7.00
CA ASP A 32 3.02 1.07 -8.39
C ASP A 32 2.11 2.29 -8.55
N HIS A 33 0.85 2.19 -8.12
CA HIS A 33 -0.13 3.26 -8.25
C HIS A 33 -1.29 3.12 -7.27
N VAL A 34 -2.02 4.21 -7.07
CA VAL A 34 -3.33 4.19 -6.42
C VAL A 34 -4.40 4.56 -7.44
N VAL A 35 -5.53 3.86 -7.42
CA VAL A 35 -6.75 4.23 -8.13
C VAL A 35 -7.76 4.76 -7.12
N VAL A 36 -8.26 5.96 -7.36
CA VAL A 36 -9.36 6.56 -6.59
C VAL A 36 -10.61 6.57 -7.48
N THR A 37 -11.65 5.86 -7.04
CA THR A 37 -12.93 5.76 -7.75
C THR A 37 -14.05 6.26 -6.83
N PRO A 38 -14.42 7.55 -6.93
CA PRO A 38 -15.57 8.08 -6.21
C PRO A 38 -16.88 7.83 -6.98
N THR A 39 -17.99 7.73 -6.26
CA THR A 39 -19.32 7.87 -6.89
C THR A 39 -19.54 9.30 -7.37
N GLU A 40 -20.53 9.51 -8.24
CA GLU A 40 -20.89 10.84 -8.79
C GLU A 40 -21.11 11.93 -7.73
N ASN A 41 -21.44 11.53 -6.50
CA ASN A 41 -21.72 12.40 -5.37
C ASN A 41 -20.81 12.17 -4.15
N PHE A 42 -19.72 11.40 -4.31
CA PHE A 42 -18.82 11.01 -3.21
C PHE A 42 -19.52 10.34 -2.01
N GLN A 43 -20.72 9.80 -2.19
CA GLN A 43 -21.36 8.96 -1.18
C GLN A 43 -20.55 7.70 -0.90
N ASN A 44 -19.89 7.15 -1.92
CA ASN A 44 -18.93 6.06 -1.75
C ASN A 44 -17.60 6.45 -2.37
N VAL A 45 -16.52 6.03 -1.72
CA VAL A 45 -15.16 6.17 -2.23
C VAL A 45 -14.46 4.82 -2.17
N ARG A 46 -13.92 4.39 -3.31
CA ARG A 46 -12.97 3.28 -3.37
C ARG A 46 -11.57 3.85 -3.58
N VAL A 47 -10.64 3.44 -2.72
CA VAL A 47 -9.22 3.73 -2.87
C VAL A 47 -8.47 2.40 -2.91
N SER A 48 -7.85 2.11 -4.05
CA SER A 48 -7.13 0.86 -4.34
C SER A 48 -5.64 1.14 -4.56
N LEU A 49 -4.77 0.64 -3.70
CA LEU A 49 -3.32 0.62 -3.89
C LEU A 49 -2.90 -0.66 -4.62
N PHE A 50 -2.22 -0.48 -5.74
CA PHE A 50 -1.65 -1.56 -6.54
C PHE A 50 -0.13 -1.61 -6.39
N PHE A 51 0.36 -2.83 -6.20
CA PHE A 51 1.78 -3.12 -6.13
C PHE A 51 2.28 -3.51 -7.52
N LYS A 52 3.60 -3.47 -7.71
CA LYS A 52 4.19 -3.90 -8.97
C LYS A 52 3.95 -5.39 -9.21
N SER A 53 3.90 -5.78 -10.48
CA SER A 53 3.65 -7.17 -10.89
C SER A 53 4.70 -8.17 -10.40
N ASP A 54 5.91 -7.71 -10.06
CA ASP A 54 6.99 -8.51 -9.47
C ASP A 54 6.92 -8.63 -7.94
N VAL A 55 5.87 -8.08 -7.32
CA VAL A 55 5.54 -8.22 -5.90
C VAL A 55 4.46 -9.28 -5.78
N GLN A 56 4.88 -10.51 -5.50
CA GLN A 56 3.99 -11.68 -5.44
C GLN A 56 3.45 -11.90 -4.03
N LEU A 57 2.65 -10.96 -3.51
CA LEU A 57 2.08 -11.09 -2.16
C LEU A 57 0.83 -11.97 -2.17
N LEU A 58 0.78 -12.99 -1.31
CA LEU A 58 -0.30 -13.99 -1.26
C LEU A 58 -1.33 -13.76 -0.15
N LEU A 59 -1.18 -12.70 0.64
CA LEU A 59 -2.13 -12.37 1.69
C LEU A 59 -3.49 -11.95 1.11
N GLU A 60 -4.55 -12.47 1.71
CA GLU A 60 -5.94 -12.16 1.38
C GLU A 60 -6.73 -11.86 2.65
N GLY A 61 -7.63 -10.88 2.58
CA GLY A 61 -8.59 -10.64 3.63
C GLY A 61 -9.58 -9.56 3.28
N LYS A 62 -10.72 -9.59 3.95
CA LYS A 62 -11.76 -8.57 3.85
C LYS A 62 -12.45 -8.42 5.20
N VAL A 63 -12.48 -7.20 5.71
CA VAL A 63 -13.14 -6.87 6.99
C VAL A 63 -14.20 -5.81 6.73
N GLY A 64 -15.43 -6.10 7.16
CA GLY A 64 -16.54 -5.15 7.09
C GLY A 64 -16.36 -4.01 8.09
N VAL A 65 -16.70 -2.80 7.66
CA VAL A 65 -16.73 -1.59 8.49
C VAL A 65 -18.21 -1.26 8.74
N GLY A 66 -18.87 -2.09 9.56
CA GLY A 66 -20.32 -2.04 9.76
C GLY A 66 -21.09 -2.12 8.44
N GLU A 67 -22.13 -1.29 8.29
CA GLU A 67 -22.89 -1.14 7.04
C GLU A 67 -22.25 -0.16 6.03
N TYR A 68 -21.08 0.37 6.36
CA TYR A 68 -20.42 1.42 5.60
C TYR A 68 -19.48 0.90 4.52
N GLY A 69 -19.26 -0.41 4.44
CA GLY A 69 -18.43 -1.02 3.41
C GLY A 69 -17.35 -1.90 4.02
N HIS A 70 -16.14 -1.87 3.46
CA HIS A 70 -15.09 -2.80 3.87
C HIS A 70 -13.68 -2.30 3.53
N VAL A 71 -12.71 -2.83 4.27
CA VAL A 71 -11.28 -2.82 3.92
C VAL A 71 -10.90 -4.18 3.35
N TYR A 72 -9.93 -4.24 2.45
CA TYR A 72 -9.54 -5.48 1.79
C TYR A 72 -8.07 -5.54 1.38
N MET A 73 -7.58 -6.77 1.25
CA MET A 73 -6.35 -7.15 0.58
C MET A 73 -6.66 -8.32 -0.37
N TYR A 74 -6.28 -8.17 -1.63
CA TYR A 74 -6.47 -9.18 -2.66
C TYR A 74 -5.11 -9.71 -3.12
N PRO A 75 -4.92 -11.03 -3.14
CA PRO A 75 -3.63 -11.63 -3.42
C PRO A 75 -3.22 -11.40 -4.87
N TRP A 76 -1.91 -11.42 -5.08
CA TRP A 76 -1.31 -11.47 -6.41
C TRP A 76 -1.70 -12.76 -7.12
N THR A 77 -1.96 -12.64 -8.43
CA THR A 77 -2.09 -13.77 -9.35
C THR A 77 -1.35 -13.45 -10.65
N ALA A 78 -1.17 -14.44 -11.53
CA ALA A 78 -0.55 -14.21 -12.84
C ALA A 78 -1.29 -13.14 -13.68
N GLY A 79 -2.59 -12.93 -13.45
CA GLY A 79 -3.41 -11.96 -14.17
C GLY A 79 -3.71 -10.67 -13.40
N ARG A 80 -3.34 -10.56 -12.11
CA ARG A 80 -3.70 -9.42 -11.26
C ARG A 80 -2.58 -9.12 -10.25
N PRO A 81 -2.05 -7.88 -10.20
CA PRO A 81 -1.11 -7.49 -9.15
C PRO A 81 -1.76 -7.56 -7.76
N PHE A 82 -0.93 -7.66 -6.72
CA PHE A 82 -1.42 -7.52 -5.35
C PHE A 82 -2.09 -6.14 -5.17
N GLU A 83 -3.26 -6.13 -4.53
CA GLU A 83 -4.09 -4.95 -4.32
C GLU A 83 -4.48 -4.87 -2.84
N MET A 84 -4.41 -3.68 -2.26
CA MET A 84 -5.04 -3.40 -0.97
C MET A 84 -5.82 -2.11 -1.04
N GLY A 85 -6.90 -2.00 -0.30
CA GLY A 85 -7.70 -0.80 -0.36
C GLY A 85 -8.91 -0.85 0.55
N PHE A 86 -9.74 0.18 0.40
CA PHE A 86 -11.01 0.26 1.07
C PHE A 86 -12.07 0.78 0.11
N GLU A 87 -13.30 0.37 0.37
CA GLU A 87 -14.51 0.85 -0.30
C GLU A 87 -15.50 1.21 0.81
N LEU A 88 -15.67 2.51 1.03
CA LEU A 88 -16.40 3.03 2.18
C LEU A 88 -17.41 4.09 1.78
N LYS A 89 -18.58 4.06 2.44
CA LYS A 89 -19.59 5.11 2.43
C LYS A 89 -19.06 6.30 3.24
N SER A 90 -19.24 7.53 2.76
CA SER A 90 -18.87 8.74 3.50
C SER A 90 -19.68 8.91 4.80
N SER A 91 -20.84 8.28 4.92
CA SER A 91 -21.62 8.25 6.17
C SER A 91 -20.89 7.59 7.34
N VAL A 92 -19.81 6.84 7.09
CA VAL A 92 -18.95 6.22 8.12
C VAL A 92 -18.40 7.25 9.13
N PHE A 93 -18.22 8.50 8.71
CA PHE A 93 -17.74 9.57 9.58
C PHE A 93 -18.72 9.96 10.70
N HIS A 94 -19.99 9.59 10.54
CA HIS A 94 -21.07 9.93 11.45
C HIS A 94 -21.56 8.73 12.27
N GLU A 95 -20.85 7.60 12.23
CA GLU A 95 -21.20 6.40 13.01
C GLU A 95 -21.15 6.71 14.52
N PRO A 96 -22.31 6.70 15.23
CA PRO A 96 -22.35 7.05 16.65
C PRO A 96 -21.45 6.17 17.53
N GLY A 97 -21.29 4.90 17.16
CA GLY A 97 -20.43 3.95 17.86
C GLY A 97 -18.95 4.34 17.85
N TYR A 98 -18.50 5.13 16.87
CA TYR A 98 -17.09 5.51 16.73
C TYR A 98 -16.69 6.67 17.64
N VAL A 99 -17.63 7.49 18.09
CA VAL A 99 -17.37 8.58 19.05
C VAL A 99 -16.82 8.05 20.38
N ASN A 100 -17.17 6.80 20.73
CA ASN A 100 -16.73 6.16 21.96
C ASN A 100 -15.41 5.38 21.80
N LEU A 101 -14.87 5.28 20.58
CA LEU A 101 -13.59 4.62 20.34
C LEU A 101 -12.43 5.54 20.74
N LYS A 102 -11.33 4.94 21.22
CA LYS A 102 -10.13 5.67 21.62
C LYS A 102 -9.41 6.22 20.38
N PRO A 103 -9.21 7.54 20.26
CA PRO A 103 -8.42 8.11 19.17
C PRO A 103 -6.94 7.68 19.24
N THR A 104 -6.30 7.54 18.08
CA THR A 104 -4.89 7.18 17.92
C THR A 104 -4.21 8.06 16.86
N MET A 105 -2.94 8.36 17.09
CA MET A 105 -2.01 8.97 16.12
C MET A 105 -1.08 7.93 15.49
N TYR A 106 -1.25 6.66 15.87
CA TYR A 106 -0.30 5.59 15.66
C TYR A 106 -0.91 4.44 14.87
N LEU A 107 -0.07 3.85 14.03
CA LEU A 107 -0.33 2.61 13.31
C LEU A 107 -0.34 1.41 14.27
N PRO A 108 -0.76 0.22 13.82
CA PRO A 108 -0.79 -0.96 14.67
C PRO A 108 0.59 -1.50 15.04
N ASN A 109 1.69 -0.86 14.63
CA ASN A 109 3.05 -1.14 15.10
C ASN A 109 3.58 -0.05 16.06
N GLY A 110 2.74 0.92 16.45
CA GLY A 110 3.10 2.05 17.30
C GLY A 110 3.87 3.16 16.58
N ALA A 111 4.15 3.04 15.29
CA ALA A 111 4.75 4.12 14.51
C ALA A 111 3.71 5.23 14.25
N PRO A 112 4.11 6.51 14.23
CA PRO A 112 3.19 7.60 13.93
C PRO A 112 2.66 7.47 12.49
N ILE A 113 1.34 7.65 12.32
CA ILE A 113 0.70 7.56 11.00
C ILE A 113 1.21 8.67 10.06
N GLY A 114 1.52 9.85 10.62
CA GLY A 114 1.88 11.05 9.85
C GLY A 114 0.70 11.95 9.52
N LEU A 115 -0.44 11.76 10.21
CA LEU A 115 -1.61 12.63 10.13
C LEU A 115 -1.47 13.84 11.06
N PRO A 116 -2.16 14.96 10.76
CA PRO A 116 -2.13 16.15 11.61
C PRO A 116 -2.95 16.02 12.91
N TYR A 117 -3.89 15.06 12.98
CA TYR A 117 -4.74 14.79 14.13
C TYR A 117 -5.13 13.31 14.19
N ALA A 118 -5.76 12.92 15.30
CA ALA A 118 -6.04 11.54 15.63
C ALA A 118 -7.21 11.00 14.81
N VAL A 119 -7.17 9.68 14.59
CA VAL A 119 -8.23 8.90 13.97
C VAL A 119 -8.68 7.80 14.93
N VAL A 120 -9.87 7.25 14.74
CA VAL A 120 -10.27 6.05 15.46
C VAL A 120 -9.88 4.82 14.65
N GLU A 121 -9.42 3.79 15.34
CA GLU A 121 -9.12 2.48 14.75
C GLU A 121 -10.35 1.59 14.84
N VAL A 122 -10.72 0.98 13.71
CA VAL A 122 -11.84 0.04 13.58
C VAL A 122 -11.27 -1.31 13.15
N ARG A 123 -11.64 -2.38 13.84
CA ARG A 123 -11.17 -3.74 13.53
C ARG A 123 -12.25 -4.76 13.84
N GLY A 124 -12.10 -5.96 13.27
CA GLY A 124 -12.94 -7.10 13.64
C GLY A 124 -12.72 -7.50 15.11
N GLU A 125 -13.71 -8.19 15.70
CA GLU A 125 -13.57 -8.76 17.05
C GLU A 125 -12.49 -9.84 17.12
N GLN A 126 -12.31 -10.56 16.01
CA GLN A 126 -11.29 -11.57 15.82
C GLN A 126 -10.38 -11.17 14.66
N PRO A 127 -9.08 -11.53 14.73
CA PRO A 127 -8.18 -11.28 13.61
C PRO A 127 -8.60 -12.11 12.39
N VAL A 128 -8.27 -11.64 11.19
CA VAL A 128 -8.59 -12.35 9.93
C VAL A 128 -8.02 -13.77 9.93
N THR A 129 -6.78 -13.94 10.40
CA THR A 129 -6.15 -15.22 10.71
C THR A 129 -5.23 -15.06 11.94
N PRO A 130 -4.73 -16.16 12.53
CA PRO A 130 -3.75 -16.05 13.62
C PRO A 130 -2.50 -15.26 13.22
N THR A 131 -2.11 -15.25 11.93
CA THR A 131 -0.87 -14.64 11.43
C THR A 131 -1.10 -13.32 10.69
N PHE A 132 -2.34 -12.90 10.44
CA PHE A 132 -2.68 -11.73 9.64
C PHE A 132 -3.98 -11.05 10.09
N ASP A 133 -3.99 -9.72 10.08
CA ASP A 133 -5.15 -8.93 10.50
C ASP A 133 -5.28 -7.60 9.73
N LEU A 134 -6.49 -7.04 9.73
CA LEU A 134 -6.88 -5.83 9.01
C LEU A 134 -7.53 -4.80 9.94
N TYR A 135 -7.09 -3.55 9.77
CA TYR A 135 -7.49 -2.39 10.54
C TYR A 135 -8.03 -1.34 9.57
N GLY A 136 -9.14 -0.71 9.91
CA GLY A 136 -9.66 0.51 9.30
C GLY A 136 -9.37 1.71 10.19
N TYR A 137 -9.23 2.89 9.58
CA TYR A 137 -9.03 4.16 10.29
C TYR A 137 -10.04 5.18 9.81
N VAL A 138 -10.71 5.85 10.74
CA VAL A 138 -11.73 6.85 10.44
C VAL A 138 -11.49 8.11 11.26
N ASP A 139 -11.46 9.26 10.59
CA ASP A 139 -11.44 10.57 11.23
C ASP A 139 -12.87 11.02 11.53
N VAL A 140 -13.33 10.82 12.77
CA VAL A 140 -14.68 11.19 13.22
C VAL A 140 -14.83 12.64 13.66
N GLU A 141 -13.71 13.37 13.84
CA GLU A 141 -13.75 14.75 14.29
C GLU A 141 -13.75 15.72 13.10
N HIS A 142 -12.80 15.54 12.18
CA HIS A 142 -12.64 16.41 11.02
C HIS A 142 -13.27 15.81 9.75
N LEU A 143 -13.77 14.57 9.81
CA LEU A 143 -14.54 13.90 8.75
C LEU A 143 -13.80 13.86 7.42
N SER A 144 -12.48 13.68 7.44
CA SER A 144 -11.64 13.92 6.27
C SER A 144 -10.74 12.76 5.90
N TRP A 145 -10.26 11.97 6.87
CA TRP A 145 -9.36 10.85 6.62
C TRP A 145 -10.04 9.50 6.76
N LEU A 146 -9.81 8.67 5.76
CA LEU A 146 -10.01 7.23 5.83
C LEU A 146 -8.67 6.54 5.63
N GLY A 147 -8.50 5.39 6.27
CA GLY A 147 -7.32 4.57 6.06
C GLY A 147 -7.56 3.11 6.35
N MET A 148 -6.54 2.33 6.04
CA MET A 148 -6.44 0.94 6.44
C MET A 148 -5.00 0.57 6.76
N ALA A 149 -4.82 -0.46 7.57
CA ALA A 149 -3.56 -1.17 7.72
C ALA A 149 -3.80 -2.68 7.71
N GLY A 150 -2.95 -3.41 7.00
CA GLY A 150 -2.83 -4.85 7.12
C GLY A 150 -1.53 -5.22 7.80
N VAL A 151 -1.59 -6.07 8.82
CA VAL A 151 -0.42 -6.50 9.60
C VAL A 151 -0.27 -8.01 9.55
N PHE A 152 0.95 -8.49 9.47
CA PHE A 152 1.27 -9.91 9.29
C PHE A 152 2.47 -10.33 10.13
N GLU A 153 2.45 -11.58 10.56
CA GLU A 153 3.50 -12.15 11.40
C GLU A 153 4.87 -12.00 10.76
N ILE A 154 5.88 -11.78 11.60
CA ILE A 154 7.27 -11.72 11.17
C ILE A 154 8.03 -12.87 11.83
N SER A 155 8.98 -13.46 11.10
CA SER A 155 9.84 -14.49 11.66
C SER A 155 10.75 -13.90 12.75
N GLU A 156 11.00 -14.68 13.81
CA GLU A 156 12.05 -14.34 14.78
C GLU A 156 13.40 -14.21 14.05
N GLY A 157 14.17 -13.17 14.37
CA GLY A 157 15.46 -12.88 13.74
C GLY A 157 15.39 -12.19 12.38
N SER A 158 14.26 -11.60 12.00
CA SER A 158 14.18 -10.78 10.78
C SER A 158 15.09 -9.54 10.87
N ASP A 159 15.76 -9.22 9.76
CA ASP A 159 16.63 -8.03 9.63
C ASP A 159 15.84 -6.70 9.51
N ILE A 160 14.51 -6.76 9.53
CA ILE A 160 13.66 -5.57 9.40
C ILE A 160 13.72 -4.75 10.70
N PRO A 161 14.18 -3.50 10.66
CA PRO A 161 14.34 -2.69 11.86
C PRO A 161 13.01 -2.41 12.57
N ALA A 162 13.04 -2.51 13.90
CA ALA A 162 11.92 -2.18 14.77
C ALA A 162 11.46 -0.73 14.56
N GLY A 163 10.14 -0.51 14.50
CA GLY A 163 9.55 0.82 14.37
C GLY A 163 9.83 1.52 13.03
N LEU A 164 10.42 0.82 12.06
CA LEU A 164 10.61 1.36 10.71
C LEU A 164 9.26 1.68 10.07
N THR A 165 9.15 2.83 9.43
CA THR A 165 8.04 3.14 8.53
C THR A 165 8.58 3.82 7.27
N LEU A 166 8.21 3.28 6.12
CA LEU A 166 8.59 3.77 4.79
C LEU A 166 7.35 4.29 4.08
N THR A 167 7.17 5.61 4.06
CA THR A 167 5.99 6.27 3.51
C THR A 167 6.25 6.81 2.10
N GLN A 168 5.37 6.47 1.16
CA GLN A 168 5.33 7.04 -0.18
C GLN A 168 4.04 7.84 -0.37
N VAL A 169 4.18 9.08 -0.81
CA VAL A 169 3.06 9.99 -1.06
C VAL A 169 2.64 9.86 -2.53
N PHE A 170 1.33 9.92 -2.80
CA PHE A 170 0.74 9.88 -4.14
C PHE A 170 0.05 11.19 -4.51
N LEU A 171 -0.42 11.93 -3.50
CA LEU A 171 -1.08 13.21 -3.71
C LEU A 171 -0.79 14.15 -2.53
N ARG A 172 -0.68 15.43 -2.85
CA ARG A 172 -0.62 16.54 -1.88
C ARG A 172 -1.73 17.54 -2.17
N ASP A 173 -2.11 18.30 -1.16
CA ASP A 173 -2.94 19.50 -1.32
C ASP A 173 -2.14 20.67 -1.92
N GLU A 174 -2.76 21.85 -2.02
CA GLU A 174 -2.12 23.07 -2.53
C GLU A 174 -1.06 23.63 -1.57
N ALA A 175 -1.15 23.32 -0.26
CA ALA A 175 -0.16 23.68 0.74
C ALA A 175 1.03 22.70 0.80
N GLY A 176 1.02 21.65 -0.01
CA GLY A 176 2.07 20.63 -0.05
C GLY A 176 1.95 19.55 1.04
N VAL A 177 0.83 19.49 1.77
CA VAL A 177 0.57 18.47 2.77
C VAL A 177 0.10 17.18 2.08
N PRO A 178 0.63 15.99 2.45
CA PRO A 178 0.15 14.72 1.91
C PRO A 178 -1.36 14.53 2.14
N THR A 179 -2.08 14.15 1.10
CA THR A 179 -3.52 13.82 1.14
C THR A 179 -3.82 12.39 0.70
N LEU A 180 -2.84 11.70 0.14
CA LEU A 180 -2.90 10.26 -0.15
C LEU A 180 -1.51 9.69 -0.05
N PHE A 181 -1.32 8.72 0.84
CA PHE A 181 -0.03 8.07 1.04
C PHE A 181 -0.22 6.62 1.46
N ALA A 182 0.81 5.83 1.21
CA ALA A 182 0.89 4.46 1.70
C ALA A 182 2.23 4.22 2.37
N SER A 183 2.22 3.31 3.33
CA SER A 183 3.36 3.04 4.19
C SER A 183 3.65 1.54 4.25
N VAL A 184 4.93 1.19 4.25
CA VAL A 184 5.40 -0.15 4.58
C VAL A 184 5.99 -0.09 5.99
N LEU A 185 5.55 -0.98 6.87
CA LEU A 185 5.77 -0.93 8.31
C LEU A 185 6.65 -2.09 8.76
N GLY A 186 7.69 -1.79 9.53
CA GLY A 186 8.47 -2.77 10.27
C GLY A 186 7.77 -3.21 11.57
N PRO A 187 8.28 -4.26 12.22
CA PRO A 187 7.71 -4.78 13.47
C PRO A 187 7.94 -3.81 14.63
N ALA A 188 7.26 -4.04 15.75
CA ALA A 188 7.60 -3.46 17.04
C ALA A 188 7.74 -4.55 18.10
N PHE A 189 8.66 -4.33 19.01
CA PHE A 189 9.02 -5.30 20.05
C PHE A 189 8.64 -4.78 21.43
N ASN A 190 8.33 -5.70 22.34
CA ASN A 190 8.22 -5.43 23.76
C ASN A 190 9.63 -5.16 24.33
N THR A 191 9.68 -4.68 25.57
CA THR A 191 10.94 -4.43 26.28
C THR A 191 11.76 -5.70 26.53
N ASP A 192 11.13 -6.87 26.49
CA ASP A 192 11.75 -8.19 26.61
C ASP A 192 12.24 -8.76 25.26
N GLY A 193 12.08 -8.01 24.17
CA GLY A 193 12.46 -8.44 22.81
C GLY A 193 11.43 -9.31 22.09
N SER A 194 10.32 -9.70 22.73
CA SER A 194 9.23 -10.41 22.06
C SER A 194 8.49 -9.50 21.07
N VAL A 195 7.94 -10.05 19.99
CA VAL A 195 7.16 -9.28 19.01
C VAL A 195 5.90 -8.74 19.68
N LYS A 196 5.85 -7.41 19.86
CA LYS A 196 4.67 -6.70 20.37
C LYS A 196 3.63 -6.55 19.28
N GLN A 197 4.09 -6.07 18.12
CA GLN A 197 3.26 -5.77 16.98
C GLN A 197 4.01 -6.08 15.68
N ARG A 198 3.24 -6.55 14.71
CA ARG A 198 3.68 -7.19 13.48
C ARG A 198 4.09 -6.17 12.40
N ALA A 199 4.81 -6.64 11.37
CA ALA A 199 5.08 -5.82 10.18
C ALA A 199 3.80 -5.63 9.36
N GLY A 200 3.77 -4.65 8.46
CA GLY A 200 2.51 -4.32 7.79
C GLY A 200 2.61 -3.40 6.59
N LEU A 201 1.44 -3.13 6.02
CA LEU A 201 1.20 -2.19 4.94
C LEU A 201 0.04 -1.29 5.37
N ALA A 202 0.10 -0.01 5.03
CA ALA A 202 -0.99 0.90 5.32
C ALA A 202 -1.26 1.87 4.16
N LEU A 203 -2.49 2.33 4.06
CA LEU A 203 -2.97 3.25 3.04
C LEU A 203 -3.91 4.26 3.70
N PHE A 204 -3.63 5.55 3.51
CA PHE A 204 -4.43 6.65 4.06
C PHE A 204 -4.78 7.65 2.98
N ALA A 205 -6.03 8.10 2.99
CA ALA A 205 -6.55 9.06 2.04
C ALA A 205 -7.40 10.12 2.75
N ASN A 206 -7.12 11.39 2.45
CA ASN A 206 -7.99 12.50 2.80
C ASN A 206 -9.10 12.61 1.75
N VAL A 207 -10.26 12.02 2.04
CA VAL A 207 -11.38 11.94 1.10
C VAL A 207 -11.98 13.31 0.79
N LYS A 208 -11.93 14.27 1.73
CA LYS A 208 -12.36 15.66 1.48
C LYS A 208 -11.46 16.32 0.43
N ALA A 209 -10.14 16.20 0.58
CA ALA A 209 -9.20 16.74 -0.38
C ALA A 209 -9.27 16.02 -1.74
N LEU A 210 -9.50 14.70 -1.74
CA LEU A 210 -9.76 13.95 -2.97
C LEU A 210 -11.01 14.46 -3.68
N ALA A 211 -12.11 14.68 -2.96
CA ALA A 211 -13.35 15.20 -3.53
C ALA A 211 -13.19 16.54 -4.26
N LEU A 212 -12.26 17.39 -3.81
CA LEU A 212 -11.94 18.66 -4.46
C LEU A 212 -11.04 18.52 -5.69
N LYS A 213 -10.25 17.43 -5.78
CA LYS A 213 -9.22 17.24 -6.82
C LYS A 213 -9.58 16.20 -7.88
N THR A 214 -10.48 15.28 -7.58
CA THR A 214 -10.90 14.21 -8.49
C THR A 214 -12.23 14.55 -9.14
N ARG A 215 -12.34 14.32 -10.45
CA ARG A 215 -13.63 14.42 -11.14
C ARG A 215 -14.56 13.31 -10.65
N ALA A 216 -15.78 13.67 -10.30
CA ALA A 216 -16.78 12.71 -9.86
C ALA A 216 -17.07 11.68 -10.96
N GLY A 217 -17.26 10.41 -10.57
CA GLY A 217 -17.61 9.32 -11.48
C GLY A 217 -16.47 8.76 -12.34
N GLU A 218 -15.29 9.38 -12.36
CA GLU A 218 -14.14 8.91 -13.15
C GLU A 218 -13.01 8.36 -12.25
N PRO A 219 -12.46 7.17 -12.55
CA PRO A 219 -11.28 6.67 -11.87
C PRO A 219 -10.06 7.57 -12.09
N ASN A 220 -9.38 7.94 -10.99
CA ASN A 220 -8.16 8.74 -11.03
C ASN A 220 -6.96 7.85 -10.68
N VAL A 221 -6.03 7.70 -11.61
CA VAL A 221 -4.81 6.88 -11.43
C VAL A 221 -3.65 7.78 -11.01
N LEU A 222 -3.14 7.56 -9.80
CA LEU A 222 -2.09 8.36 -9.17
C LEU A 222 -0.81 7.53 -9.00
N LYS A 223 0.32 8.06 -9.46
CA LYS A 223 1.64 7.43 -9.30
C LYS A 223 2.36 7.98 -8.06
N PRO A 224 3.16 7.17 -7.36
CA PRO A 224 3.87 7.63 -6.18
C PRO A 224 4.92 8.70 -6.53
N GLU A 225 5.09 9.66 -5.64
CA GLU A 225 6.18 10.61 -5.65
C GLU A 225 7.53 9.89 -5.60
N LYS A 226 8.57 10.56 -6.12
CA LYS A 226 9.93 10.01 -6.14
C LYS A 226 10.52 9.84 -4.74
N LYS A 227 10.14 10.70 -3.80
CA LYS A 227 10.66 10.74 -2.44
C LYS A 227 9.95 9.69 -1.59
N ILE A 228 10.74 8.92 -0.83
CA ILE A 228 10.25 8.02 0.20
C ILE A 228 10.66 8.64 1.54
N TYR A 229 9.72 8.73 2.46
CA TYR A 229 9.95 9.25 3.81
C TYR A 229 10.21 8.07 4.74
N VAL A 230 11.24 8.20 5.59
CA VAL A 230 11.65 7.17 6.54
C VAL A 230 11.45 7.72 7.94
N THR A 231 10.75 6.96 8.78
CA THR A 231 10.66 7.22 10.22
C THR A 231 11.05 5.95 10.99
N GLY A 232 11.48 6.12 12.24
CA GLY A 232 11.98 5.05 13.10
C GLY A 232 13.47 5.17 13.46
N PRO A 233 14.04 4.22 14.21
CA PRO A 233 15.40 4.28 14.76
C PRO A 233 16.49 4.40 13.68
N ILE A 234 16.27 3.82 12.50
CA ILE A 234 17.20 3.91 11.37
C ILE A 234 17.04 5.19 10.53
N ALA A 235 16.11 6.09 10.88
CA ALA A 235 15.95 7.36 10.18
C ALA A 235 17.10 8.34 10.46
N THR A 236 17.85 8.15 11.56
CA THR A 236 18.95 9.03 11.97
C THR A 236 20.30 8.63 11.38
N ASP A 237 20.49 7.37 10.99
CA ASP A 237 21.75 6.88 10.41
C ASP A 237 21.67 6.85 8.88
N THR A 238 21.98 8.02 8.27
CA THR A 238 22.18 8.26 6.84
C THR A 238 20.89 8.27 6.00
N PRO A 239 20.78 9.11 4.94
CA PRO A 239 19.85 8.84 3.85
C PRO A 239 20.26 7.52 3.19
N SER A 240 19.69 6.41 3.67
CA SER A 240 19.86 5.08 3.12
C SER A 240 19.72 5.14 1.59
N LYS A 241 20.65 4.51 0.86
CA LYS A 241 20.59 4.51 -0.60
C LYS A 241 19.25 3.92 -0.97
N LYS A 242 18.56 4.46 -1.97
CA LYS A 242 17.27 3.97 -2.47
C LYS A 242 17.22 2.43 -2.63
N ALA A 243 18.37 1.80 -2.94
CA ALA A 243 18.53 0.35 -2.98
C ALA A 243 18.22 -0.36 -1.64
N ASP A 244 18.68 0.19 -0.52
CA ASP A 244 18.45 -0.35 0.83
C ASP A 244 16.97 -0.27 1.21
N MET A 245 16.30 0.83 0.82
CA MET A 245 14.87 0.98 1.05
C MET A 245 14.04 -0.05 0.26
N VAL A 246 14.39 -0.25 -1.01
CA VAL A 246 13.74 -1.27 -1.85
C VAL A 246 14.02 -2.67 -1.32
N ARG A 247 15.23 -2.93 -0.80
CA ARG A 247 15.57 -4.19 -0.12
C ARG A 247 14.66 -4.42 1.09
N LEU A 248 14.58 -3.45 2.01
CA LEU A 248 13.74 -3.53 3.21
C LEU A 248 12.25 -3.74 2.86
N GLN A 249 11.74 -3.01 1.88
CA GLN A 249 10.37 -3.23 1.37
C GLN A 249 10.17 -4.67 0.89
N ARG A 250 11.14 -5.25 0.18
CA ARG A 250 11.04 -6.64 -0.31
C ARG A 250 11.18 -7.67 0.78
N GLU A 251 12.00 -7.42 1.81
CA GLU A 251 12.09 -8.27 2.99
C GLU A 251 10.75 -8.33 3.72
N ILE A 252 10.09 -7.18 3.86
CA ILE A 252 8.74 -7.09 4.47
C ILE A 252 7.73 -7.91 3.66
N ILE A 253 7.77 -7.85 2.33
CA ILE A 253 6.94 -8.69 1.45
C ILE A 253 7.29 -10.18 1.58
N ALA A 254 8.56 -10.54 1.73
CA ALA A 254 8.98 -11.92 1.89
C ALA A 254 8.54 -12.53 3.23
N GLU A 255 8.52 -11.74 4.31
CA GLU A 255 7.92 -12.14 5.59
C GLU A 255 6.42 -12.33 5.44
N ALA A 256 5.70 -11.37 4.85
CA ALA A 256 4.26 -11.48 4.61
C ALA A 256 3.85 -12.75 3.86
N ASN A 257 4.62 -13.17 2.85
CA ASN A 257 4.39 -14.43 2.14
C ASN A 257 4.64 -15.67 2.97
N ARG A 258 5.63 -15.63 3.89
CA ARG A 258 5.84 -16.73 4.85
C ARG A 258 4.65 -16.84 5.80
N SER A 259 4.10 -15.72 6.26
CA SER A 259 2.92 -15.70 7.13
C SER A 259 1.67 -16.24 6.42
N ALA A 260 1.54 -15.98 5.12
CA ALA A 260 0.44 -16.49 4.30
C ALA A 260 0.49 -18.03 4.09
N GLY A 261 1.67 -18.64 4.20
CA GLY A 261 1.88 -20.08 4.03
C GLY A 261 1.82 -20.90 5.31
N ARG A 262 1.56 -20.28 6.46
CA ARG A 262 1.38 -20.92 7.78
C ARG A 262 -0.09 -20.97 8.13
#